data_AF-A0A3D4WUI3-F1
#
_entry.id   AF-A0A3D4WUI3-F1
#
_cell.length_a   1.000
_cell.length_b   1.000
_cell.length_c   1.000
_cell.angle_alpha   90.00
_cell.angle_beta   90.00
_cell.angle_gamma   90.00
#
_symmetry.space_group_name_H-M   'P 1'
#
loop_
_entity.id
_entity.type
_entity.pdbx_description
1 polymer ?
#
loop_
_entity_poly.entity_id
_entity_poly.type
_entity_poly.pdbx_seq_one_letter_code
_entity_poly.pdbx_strand_id
1 'polypeptide(L)'
;MPPEGLAGYTGPDLLVLIHPAEGAGFGVELDGGEELLKATGGDEIEIARRVCTALGCRALVDDGSDYPDYWILVTRDGSHGRVCTDPDAADNGVLQIVYAFEPIAGEPDLEVHAPPEWAKDW
;
A
#
# COMPACT_ATOMS: atom_id res chain seq x y z
N MET A 1 -4.85 11.64 -10.56
CA MET A 1 -5.52 11.77 -11.88
C MET A 1 -4.41 11.76 -12.93
N PRO A 2 -4.43 10.84 -13.93
CA PRO A 2 -3.46 10.91 -15.03
C PRO A 2 -3.48 12.32 -15.61
N PRO A 3 -2.33 12.89 -16.01
CA PRO A 3 -2.33 14.22 -16.60
C PRO A 3 -3.36 14.24 -17.73
N GLU A 4 -4.36 15.12 -17.61
CA GLU A 4 -5.32 15.38 -18.68
C GLU A 4 -4.51 15.67 -19.94
N GLY A 5 -4.41 14.69 -20.85
CA GLY A 5 -3.56 14.86 -22.02
C GLY A 5 -3.00 13.60 -22.67
N LEU A 6 -3.06 12.40 -22.08
CA LEU A 6 -2.56 11.19 -22.78
C LEU A 6 -3.55 10.61 -23.80
N ALA A 7 -4.82 11.00 -23.73
CA ALA A 7 -5.83 10.59 -24.71
C ALA A 7 -5.48 11.17 -26.10
N GLY A 8 -5.03 10.31 -27.03
CA GLY A 8 -4.78 10.66 -28.43
C GLY A 8 -3.31 10.73 -28.87
N TYR A 9 -2.35 10.44 -27.99
CA TYR A 9 -0.94 10.35 -28.36
C TYR A 9 -0.51 8.91 -28.62
N THR A 10 0.28 8.68 -29.68
CA THR A 10 0.95 7.39 -29.91
C THR A 10 2.20 7.34 -29.03
N GLY A 11 2.17 6.50 -27.99
CA GLY A 11 3.27 6.29 -27.03
C GLY A 11 3.55 4.80 -26.83
N PRO A 12 4.55 4.43 -25.99
CA PRO A 12 4.76 3.04 -25.60
C PRO A 12 3.49 2.48 -24.94
N ASP A 13 3.26 1.17 -25.05
CA ASP A 13 2.18 0.48 -24.34
C ASP A 13 2.32 0.78 -22.84
N LEU A 14 1.44 1.63 -22.32
CA LEU A 14 1.64 2.28 -21.04
C LEU A 14 1.16 1.35 -19.93
N LEU A 15 2.11 0.64 -19.32
CA LEU A 15 1.84 -0.31 -18.23
C LEU A 15 1.74 0.36 -16.86
N VAL A 16 2.41 1.49 -16.65
CA VAL A 16 2.47 2.21 -15.36
C VAL A 16 2.62 3.70 -15.58
N LEU A 17 1.88 4.50 -14.81
CA LEU A 17 2.09 5.91 -14.57
C LEU A 17 2.74 6.10 -13.20
N ILE A 18 3.80 6.90 -13.15
CA ILE A 18 4.45 7.31 -11.92
C ILE A 18 4.39 8.82 -11.85
N HIS A 19 3.75 9.37 -10.83
CA HIS A 19 3.69 10.81 -10.65
C HIS A 19 3.83 11.19 -9.17
N PRO A 20 4.23 12.43 -8.84
CA PRO A 20 4.14 12.91 -7.47
C PRO A 20 2.70 12.77 -6.97
N ALA A 21 2.53 12.22 -5.77
CA ALA A 21 1.20 12.19 -5.15
C ALA A 21 0.77 13.63 -4.82
N GLU A 22 -0.51 13.95 -5.04
CA GLU A 22 -1.05 15.25 -4.64
C GLU A 22 -1.34 15.25 -3.13
N GLY A 23 -0.69 16.14 -2.37
CA GLY A 23 -0.88 16.29 -0.92
C GLY A 23 0.41 16.12 -0.10
N ALA A 24 0.33 16.42 1.21
CA ALA A 24 1.45 16.25 2.12
C ALA A 24 1.42 14.83 2.72
N GLY A 25 2.40 13.97 2.38
CA GLY A 25 2.61 12.71 3.10
C GLY A 25 3.15 11.55 2.25
N PHE A 26 2.71 11.43 1.00
CA PHE A 26 3.20 10.42 0.06
C PHE A 26 4.10 11.07 -0.99
N GLY A 27 5.29 10.51 -1.21
CA GLY A 27 6.25 11.09 -2.15
C GLY A 27 5.90 10.85 -3.62
N VAL A 28 5.29 9.70 -3.93
CA VAL A 28 5.08 9.20 -5.29
C VAL A 28 3.86 8.26 -5.31
N GLU A 29 3.00 8.41 -6.32
CA GLU A 29 1.89 7.51 -6.66
C GLU A 29 2.27 6.65 -7.89
N LEU A 30 1.92 5.36 -7.86
CA LEU A 30 2.07 4.43 -8.98
C LEU A 30 0.68 3.89 -9.38
N ASP A 31 0.28 4.11 -10.63
CA ASP A 31 -0.98 3.62 -11.20
C ASP A 31 -0.68 2.76 -12.43
N GLY A 32 -1.08 1.48 -12.41
CA GLY A 32 -0.77 0.53 -13.48
C GLY A 32 -1.90 -0.42 -13.90
N GLY A 33 -3.08 -0.30 -13.28
CA GLY A 33 -4.25 -1.14 -13.57
C GLY A 33 -3.97 -2.65 -13.67
N GLU A 34 -4.86 -3.38 -14.34
CA GLU A 34 -4.75 -4.85 -14.52
C GLU A 34 -3.55 -5.28 -15.37
N GLU A 35 -3.08 -4.44 -16.29
CA GLU A 35 -1.98 -4.79 -17.19
C GLU A 35 -0.64 -4.86 -16.47
N LEU A 36 -0.42 -4.02 -15.45
CA LEU A 36 0.74 -4.13 -14.56
C LEU A 36 0.73 -5.45 -13.78
N LEU A 37 -0.42 -5.85 -13.24
CA LEU A 37 -0.58 -7.12 -12.52
C LEU A 37 -0.27 -8.31 -13.43
N LYS A 38 -0.81 -8.31 -14.65
CA LYS A 38 -0.53 -9.34 -15.66
C LYS A 38 0.95 -9.39 -16.05
N ALA A 39 1.58 -8.24 -16.26
CA ALA A 39 2.99 -8.16 -16.67
C ALA A 39 3.96 -8.59 -15.56
N THR A 40 3.63 -8.33 -14.30
CA THR A 40 4.47 -8.69 -13.14
C THR A 40 4.21 -10.12 -12.66
N GLY A 41 3.09 -10.72 -13.05
CA GLY A 41 2.63 -12.04 -12.61
C GLY A 41 2.37 -12.13 -11.11
N GLY A 42 2.23 -10.98 -10.43
CA GLY A 42 2.02 -10.87 -9.00
C GLY A 42 0.74 -10.10 -8.68
N ASP A 43 0.26 -10.26 -7.46
CA ASP A 43 -0.77 -9.39 -6.89
C ASP A 43 -0.18 -8.04 -6.45
N GLU A 44 -1.04 -7.13 -6.01
CA GLU A 44 -0.63 -5.78 -5.57
C GLU A 44 0.40 -5.82 -4.43
N ILE A 45 0.28 -6.80 -3.53
CA ILE A 45 1.20 -7.01 -2.40
C ILE A 45 2.58 -7.40 -2.94
N GLU A 46 2.67 -8.35 -3.88
CA GLU A 46 3.93 -8.77 -4.47
C GLU A 46 4.65 -7.63 -5.20
N ILE A 47 3.90 -6.77 -5.89
CA ILE A 47 4.46 -5.55 -6.48
C ILE A 47 4.98 -4.61 -5.39
N ALA A 48 4.17 -4.32 -4.37
CA ALA A 48 4.56 -3.46 -3.26
C ALA A 48 5.81 -3.97 -2.54
N ARG A 49 5.93 -5.29 -2.33
CA ARG A 49 7.12 -5.94 -1.74
C ARG A 49 8.37 -5.71 -2.56
N ARG A 50 8.29 -5.89 -3.88
CA ARG A 50 9.43 -5.66 -4.79
C ARG A 50 9.86 -4.18 -4.77
N VAL A 51 8.90 -3.25 -4.83
CA VAL A 51 9.17 -1.81 -4.78
C VAL A 51 9.78 -1.41 -3.44
N CYS A 52 9.19 -1.84 -2.32
CA CYS A 52 9.66 -1.52 -0.97
C CYS A 52 11.06 -2.07 -0.72
N THR A 53 11.35 -3.29 -1.16
CA THR A 53 12.68 -3.90 -1.06
C THR A 53 13.71 -3.16 -1.92
N ALA A 54 13.36 -2.81 -3.16
CA ALA A 54 14.27 -2.14 -4.09
C ALA A 54 14.61 -0.70 -3.66
N LEU A 55 13.62 0.03 -3.11
CA LEU A 55 13.78 1.43 -2.71
C LEU A 55 14.10 1.60 -1.23
N GLY A 56 14.05 0.51 -0.45
CA GLY A 56 14.17 0.54 1.00
C GLY A 56 13.09 1.39 1.66
N CYS A 57 11.86 1.38 1.16
CA CYS A 57 10.73 2.17 1.68
C CYS A 57 9.64 1.26 2.29
N ARG A 58 8.54 1.87 2.76
CA ARG A 58 7.35 1.16 3.26
C ARG A 58 6.14 1.58 2.44
N ALA A 59 5.13 0.72 2.36
CA ALA A 59 3.88 0.99 1.70
C ALA A 59 2.70 0.49 2.55
N LEU A 60 1.57 1.18 2.44
CA LEU A 60 0.27 0.68 2.87
C LEU A 60 -0.49 0.26 1.62
N VAL A 61 -1.02 -0.96 1.63
CA VAL A 61 -1.85 -1.53 0.58
C VAL A 61 -3.22 -1.80 1.17
N ASP A 62 -4.28 -1.58 0.38
CA ASP A 62 -5.64 -1.92 0.79
C ASP A 62 -5.71 -3.41 1.18
N ASP A 63 -6.35 -3.70 2.32
CA ASP A 63 -6.55 -5.08 2.78
C ASP A 63 -7.85 -5.70 2.22
N GLY A 64 -8.58 -4.94 1.39
CA GLY A 64 -9.80 -5.39 0.71
C GLY A 64 -11.00 -5.54 1.65
N SER A 65 -10.88 -5.11 2.91
CA SER A 65 -11.98 -5.11 3.86
C SER A 65 -12.79 -3.81 3.79
N ASP A 66 -14.01 -3.83 4.33
CA ASP A 66 -14.85 -2.63 4.43
C ASP A 66 -14.38 -1.66 5.55
N TYR A 67 -13.23 -1.92 6.19
CA TYR A 67 -12.70 -1.16 7.32
C TYR A 67 -11.63 -0.17 6.85
N PRO A 68 -11.93 1.14 6.79
CA PRO A 68 -11.03 2.13 6.21
C PRO A 68 -9.72 2.36 7.00
N ASP A 69 -9.70 1.90 8.25
CA ASP A 69 -8.55 1.94 9.14
C ASP A 69 -7.66 0.70 9.02
N TYR A 70 -8.05 -0.31 8.23
CA TYR A 70 -7.29 -1.55 8.09
C TYR A 70 -6.52 -1.57 6.78
N TRP A 71 -5.23 -1.93 6.89
CA TRP A 71 -4.29 -1.89 5.78
C TRP A 71 -3.32 -3.05 5.88
N ILE A 72 -2.71 -3.42 4.76
CA ILE A 72 -1.51 -4.25 4.74
C ILE A 72 -0.29 -3.33 4.75
N LEU A 73 0.52 -3.41 5.80
CA LEU A 73 1.84 -2.80 5.81
C LEU A 73 2.82 -3.70 5.07
N VAL A 74 3.49 -3.16 4.06
CA VAL A 74 4.67 -3.77 3.44
C VAL A 74 5.90 -3.02 3.90
N THR A 75 6.85 -3.73 4.49
CA THR A 75 8.05 -3.13 5.09
C THR A 75 9.23 -3.11 4.12
N ARG A 76 10.33 -2.48 4.55
CA ARG A 76 11.55 -2.27 3.74
C ARG A 76 12.24 -3.58 3.32
N ASP A 77 12.04 -4.66 4.07
CA ASP A 77 12.61 -5.97 3.75
C ASP A 77 11.64 -6.87 2.96
N GLY A 78 10.45 -6.34 2.61
CA GLY A 78 9.40 -7.07 1.89
C GLY A 78 8.56 -8.01 2.77
N SER A 79 8.76 -8.03 4.09
CA SER A 79 7.78 -8.59 5.02
C SER A 79 6.50 -7.74 5.02
N HIS A 80 5.38 -8.36 5.35
CA HIS A 80 4.09 -7.68 5.37
C HIS A 80 3.14 -8.31 6.38
N GLY A 81 2.13 -7.55 6.76
CA GLY A 81 1.05 -8.00 7.63
C GLY A 81 -0.02 -6.93 7.78
N ARG A 82 -1.20 -7.33 8.27
CA ARG A 82 -2.28 -6.37 8.52
C ARG A 82 -1.97 -5.48 9.72
N VAL A 83 -2.32 -4.22 9.56
CA VAL A 83 -2.18 -3.19 10.57
C VAL A 83 -3.46 -2.37 10.68
N CYS A 84 -3.63 -1.75 11.84
CA CYS A 84 -4.66 -0.76 12.09
C CYS A 84 -4.03 0.62 12.15
N THR A 85 -4.62 1.59 11.45
CA THR A 85 -4.24 3.00 11.51
C THR A 85 -5.17 3.79 12.43
N ASP A 86 -4.67 4.87 13.01
CA ASP A 86 -5.46 5.76 13.87
C ASP A 86 -6.45 6.56 13.01
N PRO A 87 -7.77 6.34 13.14
CA PRO A 87 -8.78 7.06 12.36
C PRO A 87 -8.85 8.55 12.74
N ASP A 88 -8.61 8.90 14.01
CA ASP A 88 -8.62 10.30 14.46
C ASP A 88 -7.40 11.05 13.89
N ALA A 89 -6.25 10.38 13.80
CA ALA A 89 -5.08 10.95 13.13
C ALA A 89 -5.33 11.12 11.61
N ALA A 90 -5.99 10.15 10.98
CA ALA A 90 -6.33 10.19 9.56
C ALA A 90 -7.25 11.37 9.21
N ASP A 91 -8.22 11.68 10.06
CA ASP A 91 -9.07 12.88 9.94
C ASP A 91 -8.27 14.20 9.96
N ASN A 92 -7.07 14.17 10.55
CA ASN A 92 -6.11 15.28 10.56
C ASN A 92 -5.07 15.20 9.42
N GLY A 93 -5.25 14.29 8.47
CA GLY A 93 -4.34 14.07 7.35
C GLY A 93 -3.06 13.33 7.73
N VAL A 94 -3.05 12.62 8.86
CA VAL A 94 -1.89 11.86 9.35
C VAL A 94 -2.21 10.37 9.34
N LEU A 95 -1.54 9.61 8.48
CA LEU A 95 -1.59 8.15 8.54
C LEU A 95 -0.61 7.64 9.58
N GLN A 96 -1.14 7.27 10.73
CA GLN A 96 -0.38 6.72 11.84
C GLN A 96 -0.76 5.26 12.05
N ILE A 97 0.21 4.36 11.99
CA ILE A 97 0.02 2.94 12.33
C ILE A 97 0.02 2.81 13.86
N VAL A 98 -1.00 2.17 14.42
CA VAL A 98 -1.14 1.98 15.88
C VAL A 98 -0.65 0.61 16.30
N TYR A 99 -1.08 -0.44 15.60
CA TYR A 99 -0.69 -1.81 15.89
C TYR A 99 -0.79 -2.73 14.66
N ALA A 100 -0.15 -3.89 14.74
CA ALA A 100 -0.34 -5.01 13.83
C ALA A 100 -1.29 -6.06 14.42
N PHE A 101 -1.96 -6.81 13.54
CA PHE A 101 -2.79 -7.95 13.96
C PHE A 101 -1.97 -9.22 14.20
N GLU A 102 -0.79 -9.29 13.58
CA GLU A 102 0.17 -10.39 13.68
C GLU A 102 1.60 -9.83 13.66
N PRO A 103 2.60 -10.55 14.19
CA PRO A 103 3.98 -10.09 14.14
C PRO A 103 4.48 -9.87 12.70
N ILE A 104 5.08 -8.72 12.43
CA ILE A 104 5.69 -8.38 11.14
C ILE A 104 7.20 -8.36 11.30
N ALA A 105 7.91 -9.23 10.57
CA ALA A 105 9.35 -9.41 10.76
C ALA A 105 10.17 -8.12 10.60
N GLY A 106 9.81 -7.26 9.64
CA GLY A 106 10.47 -5.99 9.37
C GLY A 106 10.06 -4.83 10.28
N GLU A 107 9.10 -5.05 11.20
CA GLU A 107 8.65 -4.07 12.19
C GLU A 107 8.45 -4.79 13.56
N PRO A 108 9.54 -5.34 14.15
CA PRO A 108 9.44 -6.19 15.35
C PRO A 108 9.01 -5.43 16.62
N ASP A 109 9.14 -4.11 16.61
CA ASP A 109 8.77 -3.23 17.73
C ASP A 109 7.31 -2.76 17.66
N LEU A 110 6.58 -3.10 16.58
CA LEU A 110 5.17 -2.74 16.43
C LEU A 110 4.32 -3.55 17.41
N GLU A 111 3.43 -2.87 18.14
CA GLU A 111 2.51 -3.52 19.08
C GLU A 111 1.60 -4.51 18.33
N VAL A 112 1.33 -5.66 18.94
CA VAL A 112 0.51 -6.72 18.33
C VAL A 112 -0.76 -6.92 19.15
N HIS A 113 -1.91 -6.74 18.51
CA HIS A 113 -3.22 -7.03 19.08
C HIS A 113 -3.89 -8.13 18.28
N ALA A 114 -4.45 -9.12 18.96
CA ALA A 114 -5.22 -10.15 18.27
C ALA A 114 -6.38 -9.50 17.49
N PRO A 115 -6.60 -9.90 16.23
CA PRO A 115 -7.74 -9.41 15.47
C PRO A 115 -9.04 -9.75 16.19
N PRO A 116 -10.03 -8.84 16.19
CA PRO A 116 -11.35 -9.16 16.70
C PRO A 116 -11.93 -10.36 15.95
N GLU A 117 -12.83 -11.14 16.57
CA GLU A 117 -13.28 -12.42 16.00
C GLU A 117 -13.81 -12.33 14.57
N TRP A 118 -14.46 -11.22 14.23
CA TRP A 118 -15.01 -10.97 12.90
C TRP A 118 -13.94 -10.66 11.84
N ALA A 119 -12.69 -10.39 12.22
CA ALA A 119 -11.56 -10.08 11.33
C ALA A 119 -10.55 -11.24 11.18
N LYS A 120 -10.82 -12.39 11.79
CA LYS A 120 -9.88 -13.54 11.86
C LYS A 120 -9.83 -14.39 10.60
N ASP A 121 -10.92 -14.43 9.83
CA ASP A 121 -11.01 -15.27 8.64
C ASP A 121 -10.55 -14.47 7.42
N TRP A 122 -9.27 -14.63 7.06
CA TRP A 122 -8.73 -14.20 5.78
C TRP A 122 -8.08 -15.37 5.03
#